data_AF-A0A937Z4U6-F1
#
_entry.id   AF-A0A937Z4U6-F1
#
_cell.length_a   1.000
_cell.length_b   1.000
_cell.length_c   1.000
_cell.angle_alpha   90.00
_cell.angle_beta   90.00
_cell.angle_gamma   90.00
#
_symmetry.space_group_name_H-M   'P 1'
#
loop_
_entity.id
_entity.type
_entity.pdbx_description
1 polymer ?
#
loop_
_entity_poly.entity_id
_entity_poly.type
_entity_poly.pdbx_seq_one_letter_code
_entity_poly.pdbx_strand_id
1 'polypeptide(L)' 'MWTNDNWFVRDGDTFHAFYLQVPAAIGNLGDWSRRAGWQHVGHATSTDLVRWTDHGPALVAVRGTWNDDSIATGSI' A
#
# COMPACT_ATOMS: atom_id res chain seq x y z
N MET A 1 8.52 -5.48 3.72
CA MET A 1 8.18 -4.21 3.05
C MET A 1 8.35 -3.07 4.03
N TRP A 2 8.49 -1.83 3.56
CA TRP A 2 8.27 -0.63 4.34
C TRP A 2 6.86 -0.12 4.06
N THR A 3 6.05 0.05 5.10
CA THR A 3 4.66 0.53 5.00
C THR A 3 4.59 1.95 5.58
N ASN A 4 3.89 2.84 4.90
CA ASN A 4 3.60 4.21 5.38
C ASN A 4 2.10 4.49 5.32
N ASP A 5 1.69 5.65 4.80
CA ASP A 5 0.33 6.17 4.77
C ASP A 5 -0.72 5.06 4.61
N ASN A 6 -1.74 5.09 5.47
CA ASN A 6 -2.75 4.05 5.57
C ASN A 6 -4.14 4.67 5.73
N TRP A 7 -5.14 4.00 5.16
CA TRP A 7 -6.54 4.36 5.22
C TRP A 7 -7.39 3.11 5.40
N PHE A 8 -8.55 3.26 6.04
CA PHE A 8 -9.36 2.13 6.49
C PHE A 8 -10.83 2.30 6.12
N VAL A 9 -11.48 1.19 5.85
CA VAL A 9 -12.95 1.08 5.80
C VAL A 9 -13.38 -0.16 6.57
N ARG A 10 -14.57 -0.10 7.15
CA ARG A 10 -15.22 -1.25 7.76
C ARG A 10 -16.38 -1.71 6.89
N ASP A 11 -16.39 -2.99 6.55
CA ASP A 11 -17.49 -3.69 5.87
C ASP A 11 -17.96 -4.83 6.77
N GLY A 12 -19.17 -4.69 7.32
CA GLY A 12 -19.68 -5.59 8.36
C GLY A 12 -18.73 -5.67 9.57
N ASP A 13 -18.24 -6.87 9.88
CA ASP A 13 -17.25 -7.13 10.94
C ASP A 13 -15.80 -7.16 10.46
N THR A 14 -15.57 -6.87 9.17
CA THR A 14 -14.23 -6.87 8.58
C THR A 14 -13.73 -5.45 8.40
N PHE A 15 -12.55 -5.16 8.94
CA PHE A 15 -11.79 -3.96 8.63
C PHE A 15 -10.88 -4.24 7.45
N HIS A 16 -10.92 -3.36 6.46
CA HIS A 16 -9.99 -3.34 5.34
C HIS A 16 -8.99 -2.20 5.59
N ALA A 17 -7.71 -2.54 5.60
CA ALA A 17 -6.62 -1.57 5.59
C ALA A 17 -6.04 -1.52 4.18
N PHE A 18 -5.92 -0.31 3.66
CA PHE A 18 -5.14 -0.03 2.47
C PHE A 18 -3.96 0.85 2.88
N TYR A 19 -2.80 0.62 2.28
CA TYR A 19 -1.58 1.29 2.69
C TYR A 19 -0.57 1.39 1.57
N LEU A 20 0.25 2.42 1.60
CA LEU A 20 1.38 2.54 0.70
C LEU A 20 2.53 1.63 1.16
N GLN A 21 3.16 0.95 0.20
CA GLN A 21 4.30 0.08 0.43
C GLN A 21 5.41 0.28 -0.60
N VAL A 22 6.65 0.13 -0.14
CA VAL A 22 7.86 0.03 -0.96
C VAL A 22 8.79 -1.07 -0.41
N PRO A 23 9.74 -1.58 -1.20
CA PRO A 23 10.83 -2.41 -0.68
C PRO A 23 11.52 -1.76 0.52
N ALA A 24 11.79 -2.55 1.56
CA ALA A 24 12.42 -2.05 2.79
C ALA A 24 13.78 -1.39 2.52
N ALA A 25 14.52 -1.88 1.51
CA ALA A 25 15.78 -1.27 1.08
C ALA A 25 15.61 0.19 0.63
N ILE A 26 14.46 0.58 0.06
CA ILE A 26 14.17 1.97 -0.32
C ILE A 26 13.76 2.78 0.92
N GLY A 27 12.81 2.25 1.70
CA GLY A 27 12.30 2.94 2.89
C GLY A 27 13.37 3.20 3.95
N ASN A 28 14.23 2.21 4.23
CA ASN A 28 15.31 2.32 5.22
C ASN A 28 16.39 3.33 4.83
N LEU A 29 16.60 3.59 3.54
CA LEU A 29 17.55 4.59 3.07
C LEU A 29 17.02 6.02 3.23
N GLY A 30 15.70 6.20 3.41
CA GLY A 30 15.05 7.50 3.40
C GLY A 30 15.14 8.24 2.05
N ASP A 31 15.70 7.60 1.01
CA ASP A 31 15.81 8.15 -0.33
C ASP A 31 14.53 7.87 -1.13
N TRP A 32 13.51 8.68 -0.85
CA TRP A 32 12.20 8.57 -1.49
C TRP A 32 12.21 8.89 -2.98
N SER A 33 13.30 9.42 -3.55
CA SER A 33 13.41 9.65 -4.99
C SER A 33 13.38 8.34 -5.79
N ARG A 34 13.73 7.22 -5.16
CA ARG A 34 13.80 5.89 -5.77
C ARG A 34 12.50 5.09 -5.71
N ARG A 35 11.45 5.63 -5.10
CA ARG A 35 10.20 4.90 -4.88
C ARG A 35 9.34 4.74 -6.13
N ALA A 36 9.53 5.61 -7.13
CA ALA A 36 8.81 5.57 -8.39
C ALA A 36 8.93 4.18 -9.04
N GLY A 37 7.83 3.64 -9.55
CA GLY A 37 7.72 2.29 -10.09
C GLY A 37 7.77 1.14 -9.06
N TRP A 38 8.13 1.39 -7.80
CA TRP A 38 8.13 0.40 -6.72
C TRP A 38 6.98 0.58 -5.73
N GLN A 39 6.53 1.82 -5.56
CA GLN A 39 5.44 2.15 -4.66
C GLN A 39 4.10 1.62 -5.18
N HIS A 40 3.35 0.98 -4.30
CA HIS A 40 2.03 0.40 -4.58
C HIS A 40 1.11 0.52 -3.37
N VAL A 41 -0.19 0.32 -3.59
CA VAL A 41 -1.18 0.15 -2.51
C VAL A 41 -1.27 -1.33 -2.17
N GLY A 42 -0.97 -1.69 -0.93
CA GLY A 42 -1.27 -3.00 -0.36
C GLY A 42 -2.65 -3.04 0.29
N HIS A 43 -3.18 -4.24 0.51
CA HIS A 43 -4.46 -4.46 1.17
C HIS A 43 -4.36 -5.60 2.19
N ALA A 44 -4.88 -5.36 3.39
CA ALA A 44 -5.03 -6.38 4.41
C ALA A 44 -6.42 -6.30 5.07
N THR A 45 -6.88 -7.41 5.62
CA THR A 45 -8.14 -7.45 6.40
C THR A 45 -7.93 -7.95 7.82
N SER A 46 -8.75 -7.46 8.74
CA SER A 46 -8.78 -7.89 10.14
C SER A 46 -10.19 -7.82 10.71
N THR A 47 -10.51 -8.67 11.67
CA THR A 47 -11.74 -8.58 12.46
C THR A 47 -11.50 -7.99 13.86
N ASP A 48 -10.24 -7.83 14.28
CA ASP A 48 -9.86 -7.41 15.63
C ASP A 48 -8.88 -6.21 15.64
N LEU A 49 -8.52 -5.67 14.47
CA LEU A 49 -7.52 -4.61 14.24
C LEU A 49 -6.09 -4.95 14.72
N VAL A 50 -5.85 -6.17 15.18
CA VAL A 50 -4.56 -6.62 15.73
C VAL A 50 -3.92 -7.64 14.80
N ARG A 51 -4.71 -8.63 14.35
CA ARG A 51 -4.27 -9.69 13.45
C ARG A 51 -4.75 -9.37 12.05
N TRP A 52 -3.81 -9.28 11.13
CA TRP A 52 -4.07 -8.89 9.76
C TRP A 52 -3.76 -10.05 8.81
N THR A 53 -4.67 -10.32 7.89
CA THR A 53 -4.44 -11.17 6.72
C THR A 53 -4.06 -10.26 5.56
N ASP A 54 -2.82 -10.38 5.09
CA ASP A 54 -2.31 -9.64 3.94
C ASP A 54 -2.80 -10.30 2.64
N HIS A 55 -3.40 -9.50 1.76
CA HIS A 55 -3.87 -9.92 0.44
C HIS A 55 -2.91 -9.50 -0.69
N GLY A 56 -1.82 -8.81 -0.35
CA GLY A 56 -0.85 -8.29 -1.30
C GLY A 56 -1.28 -6.97 -1.95
N PRO A 57 -0.69 -6.62 -3.11
CA PRO A 57 -0.98 -5.37 -3.79
C PRO A 57 -2.41 -5.28 -4.33
N ALA A 58 -3.14 -4.23 -3.94
CA ALA A 58 -4.44 -3.87 -4.51
C ALA A 58 -4.33 -2.95 -5.72
N LEU A 59 -3.30 -2.11 -5.78
CA LEU A 59 -3.03 -1.23 -6.93
C LEU A 59 -1.52 -1.08 -7.15
N VAL A 60 -1.05 -1.34 -8.37
CA VAL A 60 0.36 -1.26 -8.78
C VAL A 60 0.52 -0.37 -10.01
N ALA A 61 1.69 0.25 -10.15
CA ALA A 61 2.03 0.96 -11.37
C ALA A 61 2.18 -0.02 -12.53
N VAL A 62 1.58 0.28 -13.68
CA VAL A 62 1.63 -0.59 -14.87
C VAL A 62 2.30 0.16 -16.01
N ARG A 63 3.50 -0.30 -16.41
CA ARG A 63 4.30 0.37 -17.44
C ARG A 63 3.53 0.58 -18.75
N GLY A 64 3.60 1.79 -19.30
CA GLY A 64 2.98 2.14 -20.58
C GLY A 64 1.46 2.32 -20.53
N THR A 65 0.89 2.44 -19.33
CA THR A 65 -0.52 2.75 -19.11
C THR A 65 -0.67 4.12 -18.44
N TRP A 66 -1.90 4.52 -18.10
CA TRP A 66 -2.17 5.83 -17.51
C TRP A 66 -1.59 6.02 -16.10
N ASN A 67 -1.24 4.94 -15.38
CA ASN A 67 -0.69 4.96 -14.02
C ASN A 67 0.73 4.35 -13.96
N ASP A 68 1.59 4.66 -14.94
CA ASP A 68 2.83 3.92 -15.18
C ASP A 68 4.05 4.32 -14.34
N ASP A 69 3.94 5.31 -13.45
CA ASP A 69 5.07 5.82 -12.68
C ASP A 69 4.84 5.85 -11.17
N SER A 70 3.87 6.63 -10.71
CA SER A 70 3.71 6.96 -9.29
C SER A 70 2.30 6.68 -8.79
N ILE A 71 2.20 5.84 -7.77
CA ILE A 71 0.99 5.65 -6.95
C ILE A 71 1.18 6.42 -5.65
N ALA A 72 0.15 7.12 -5.19
CA ALA A 72 0.19 7.92 -3.96
C ALA A 72 -1.02 7.66 -3.07
N THR A 73 -1.03 8.33 -1.92
CA THR A 73 -2.09 8.27 -0.92
C THR A 73 -3.45 8.61 -1.51
N GLY A 74 -4.48 7.94 -1.02
CA GLY A 74 -5.87 8.21 -1.34
C GLY A 74 -6.75 8.11 -0.10
N SER A 75 -8.02 7.85 -0.35
CA SER A 75 -9.04 7.58 0.66
C SER A 75 -10.06 6.59 0.11
N ILE A 76 -10.79 5.93 1.00
CA ILE A 76 -11.90 5.05 0.68
C ILE A 76 -13.07 5.40 1.60
#